data_AF-A0A3N0Z1A8-F1
#
_entry.id   AF-A0A3N0Z1A8-F1
#
_cell.length_a   1.000
_cell.length_b   1.000
_cell.length_c   1.000
_cell.angle_alpha   90.00
_cell.angle_beta   90.00
_cell.angle_gamma   90.00
#
_symmetry.space_group_name_H-M   'P 1'
#
loop_
_entity.id
_entity.type
_entity.pdbx_description
1 polymer ?
#
loop_
_entity_poly.entity_id
_entity_poly.type
_entity_poly.pdbx_seq_one_letter_code
_entity_poly.pdbx_strand_id
1 'polypeptide(L)'
;MVTCKETRAAIIALHKNGFTGKDIVATKIAPKSTIYRFIKNFKERGSILVKKASGRPRKSSTRQDRLLKRIQLRDRSATSAELAQEWQQAGVSASARTVRR
;
A
#
# COMPACT_ATOMS: atom_id res chain seq x y z
N MET A 1 14.44 10.11 1.79
CA MET A 1 15.36 9.47 2.75
C MET A 1 14.66 8.28 3.40
N VAL A 2 15.08 7.06 3.09
CA VAL A 2 14.62 5.84 3.78
C VAL A 2 15.45 5.72 5.05
N THR A 3 14.85 5.95 6.21
CA THR A 3 15.57 5.73 7.48
C THR A 3 15.55 4.25 7.85
N CYS A 4 16.70 3.74 8.30
CA CYS A 4 16.87 2.35 8.74
C CYS A 4 15.97 2.03 9.94
N LYS A 5 15.69 0.74 10.16
CA LYS A 5 14.85 0.29 11.28
C LYS A 5 15.44 0.71 12.64
N GLU A 6 16.76 0.71 12.76
CA GLU A 6 17.52 1.08 13.96
C GLU A 6 17.31 2.54 14.36
N THR A 7 17.42 3.50 13.43
CA THR A 7 17.18 4.92 13.73
C THR A 7 15.77 5.18 14.24
N ARG A 8 14.76 4.46 13.70
CA ARG A 8 13.38 4.58 14.20
C ARG A 8 13.23 4.00 15.59
N ALA A 9 13.85 2.86 15.86
CA ALA A 9 13.86 2.25 17.18
C ALA A 9 14.54 3.17 18.20
N ALA A 10 15.68 3.77 17.86
CA ALA A 10 16.38 4.73 18.72
C ALA A 10 15.53 5.97 19.05
N ILE A 11 14.89 6.59 18.05
CA ILE A 11 13.98 7.73 18.26
C ILE A 11 12.85 7.36 19.23
N ILE A 12 12.26 6.17 19.06
CA ILE A 12 11.12 5.73 19.87
C ILE A 12 11.57 5.31 21.28
N ALA A 13 12.75 4.72 21.43
CA ALA A 13 13.35 4.43 22.73
C ALA A 13 13.57 5.72 23.53
N LEU A 14 14.15 6.76 22.93
CA LEU A 14 14.32 8.06 23.56
C LEU A 14 12.98 8.70 23.94
N HIS A 15 11.99 8.65 23.06
CA HIS A 15 10.65 9.16 23.36
C HIS A 15 9.98 8.39 24.52
N LYS A 16 10.19 7.06 24.62
CA LYS A 16 9.68 6.25 25.75
C LYS A 16 10.38 6.56 27.07
N ASN A 17 11.65 6.95 27.01
CA ASN A 17 12.43 7.38 28.16
C ASN A 17 12.10 8.82 28.62
N GLY A 18 11.06 9.44 28.06
CA GLY A 18 10.58 10.77 28.48
C GLY A 18 11.27 11.96 27.83
N PHE A 19 12.23 11.74 26.91
CA PHE A 19 12.86 12.83 26.17
C PHE A 19 11.86 13.54 25.26
N THR A 20 11.92 14.87 25.23
CA THR A 20 11.06 15.66 24.37
C THR A 20 11.53 15.57 22.91
N GLY A 21 10.62 15.87 21.96
CA GLY A 21 10.99 15.93 20.55
C GLY A 21 12.13 16.92 20.25
N LYS A 22 12.30 17.98 21.07
CA LYS A 22 13.40 18.93 20.95
C LYS A 22 14.74 18.29 21.35
N ASP A 23 14.75 17.54 22.44
CA ASP A 23 15.94 16.84 22.94
C ASP A 23 16.40 15.78 21.93
N ILE A 24 15.45 15.04 21.35
CA ILE A 24 15.75 14.04 20.33
C ILE A 24 16.32 14.71 19.06
N VAL A 25 15.87 15.90 18.68
CA VAL A 25 16.47 16.65 17.56
C VAL A 25 17.92 17.04 17.84
N ALA A 26 18.24 17.40 19.09
CA ALA A 26 19.60 17.75 19.49
C ALA A 26 20.60 16.58 19.35
N THR A 27 20.12 15.32 19.45
CA THR A 27 20.96 14.13 19.22
C THR A 27 21.43 13.95 17.77
N LYS A 28 20.87 14.72 16.81
CA LYS A 28 21.21 14.70 15.38
C LYS A 28 21.07 13.31 14.69
N ILE A 29 20.29 12.39 15.26
CA ILE A 29 20.03 11.05 14.69
C ILE A 29 19.28 11.13 13.34
N ALA A 30 18.36 12.09 13.20
CA ALA A 30 17.57 12.28 11.99
C ALA A 30 17.09 13.74 11.85
N PRO A 31 16.64 14.17 10.65
CA PRO A 31 16.08 15.50 10.47
C PRO A 31 14.85 15.74 11.35
N LYS A 32 14.65 16.99 11.79
CA LYS A 32 13.52 17.42 12.63
C LYS A 32 12.18 16.88 12.13
N SER A 33 11.84 17.10 10.86
CA SER A 33 10.59 16.64 10.25
C SER A 33 10.38 15.14 10.37
N THR A 34 11.46 14.36 10.32
CA THR A 34 11.44 12.90 10.39
C THR A 34 11.18 12.42 11.82
N ILE A 35 11.82 13.05 12.82
CA ILE A 35 11.61 12.75 14.25
C ILE A 35 10.15 13.00 14.63
N TYR A 36 9.63 14.19 14.34
CA TYR A 36 8.23 14.53 14.66
C TYR A 36 7.23 13.62 13.94
N ARG A 37 7.47 13.28 12.67
CA ARG A 37 6.63 12.35 11.92
C ARG A 37 6.63 10.96 12.54
N PHE A 38 7.78 10.45 13.01
CA PHE A 38 7.83 9.14 13.66
C PHE A 38 7.17 9.13 15.03
N ILE A 39 7.37 10.16 15.84
CA ILE A 39 6.69 10.31 17.14
C ILE A 39 5.17 10.35 16.92
N LYS A 40 4.69 11.15 15.97
CA LYS A 40 3.26 11.22 15.61
C LYS A 40 2.72 9.85 15.18
N ASN A 41 3.36 9.22 14.21
CA ASN A 41 2.94 7.90 13.71
C ASN A 41 2.97 6.83 14.81
N PHE A 42 3.93 6.89 15.74
CA PHE A 42 4.02 5.96 16.86
C PHE A 42 2.87 6.16 17.84
N LYS A 43 2.49 7.40 18.16
CA LYS A 43 1.31 7.71 18.98
C LYS A 43 0.01 7.22 18.34
N GLU A 44 -0.13 7.38 17.03
CA GLU A 44 -1.33 6.97 16.29
C GLU A 44 -1.44 5.46 16.07
N ARG A 45 -0.32 4.78 15.81
CA ARG A 45 -0.30 3.36 15.40
C ARG A 45 0.16 2.40 16.49
N GLY A 46 0.87 2.88 17.50
CA GLY A 46 1.53 2.06 18.54
C GLY A 46 2.70 1.20 18.03
N SER A 47 3.03 1.24 16.74
CA SER A 47 4.01 0.34 16.12
C SER A 47 5.16 1.08 15.45
N ILE A 48 6.37 0.56 15.60
CA ILE A 48 7.57 1.02 14.87
C ILE A 48 7.59 0.51 13.42
N LEU A 49 6.86 -0.58 13.17
CA LEU A 49 6.85 -1.27 11.88
C LEU A 49 6.17 -0.44 10.80
N VAL A 50 6.74 -0.51 9.60
CA VAL A 50 6.11 0.04 8.40
C VAL A 50 4.97 -0.87 8.01
N LYS A 51 3.75 -0.35 7.99
CA LYS A 51 2.62 -1.06 7.36
C LYS A 51 2.92 -1.22 5.87
N LYS A 52 2.69 -2.43 5.35
CA LYS A 52 2.69 -2.66 3.91
C LYS A 52 1.71 -1.68 3.27
N ALA A 53 2.16 -0.98 2.23
CA ALA A 53 1.27 -0.10 1.48
C ALA A 53 0.11 -0.94 0.90
N SER A 54 -1.12 -0.47 1.07
CA SER A 54 -2.32 -1.17 0.56
C SER A 54 -2.38 -1.19 -0.96
N GLY A 55 -1.59 -0.35 -1.64
CA GLY A 55 -1.70 -0.13 -3.08
C GLY A 55 -3.07 0.42 -3.47
N ARG A 56 -3.33 0.48 -4.77
CA ARG A 56 -4.66 0.80 -5.30
C ARG A 56 -5.56 -0.44 -5.17
N PRO A 57 -6.79 -0.32 -4.64
CA PRO A 57 -7.73 -1.44 -4.59
C PRO A 57 -7.94 -2.05 -5.97
N ARG A 58 -8.04 -3.38 -6.03
CA ARG A 58 -8.38 -4.09 -7.28
C ARG A 58 -9.81 -3.74 -7.68
N LYS A 59 -10.04 -3.61 -8.99
CA LYS A 59 -11.39 -3.44 -9.55
C LYS A 59 -12.21 -4.73 -9.52
N SER A 60 -11.54 -5.88 -9.50
CA SER A 60 -12.12 -7.21 -9.57
C SER A 60 -11.78 -8.04 -8.33
N SER A 61 -12.67 -8.97 -8.01
CA SER A 61 -12.45 -10.06 -7.07
C SER A 61 -11.82 -11.26 -7.76
N THR A 62 -11.21 -12.16 -6.99
CA THR A 62 -10.64 -13.42 -7.50
C THR A 62 -11.68 -14.28 -8.24
N ARG A 63 -12.95 -14.24 -7.84
CA ARG A 63 -14.03 -14.96 -8.52
C ARG A 63 -14.32 -14.37 -9.90
N GLN A 64 -14.32 -13.05 -10.02
CA GLN A 64 -14.53 -12.35 -11.28
C GLN A 64 -13.36 -12.55 -12.25
N ASP A 65 -12.12 -12.62 -11.75
CA ASP A 65 -10.95 -12.95 -12.57
C ASP A 65 -11.05 -14.38 -13.15
N ARG A 66 -11.52 -15.34 -12.33
CA ARG A 66 -11.75 -16.72 -12.79
C ARG A 66 -12.86 -16.79 -13.84
N LEU A 67 -13.90 -15.96 -13.71
CA LEU A 67 -14.97 -15.86 -14.69
C LEU A 67 -14.43 -15.33 -16.03
N LEU A 68 -13.66 -14.24 -16.00
CA LEU A 68 -13.01 -13.68 -17.19
C LEU A 68 -12.15 -14.73 -17.90
N LYS A 69 -11.37 -15.51 -17.15
CA LYS A 69 -10.58 -16.62 -17.70
C LYS A 69 -11.45 -17.70 -18.36
N ARG A 70 -12.63 -18.02 -17.80
CA ARG A 70 -13.55 -18.98 -18.44
C ARG A 70 -14.14 -18.43 -19.73
N ILE A 71 -14.48 -17.15 -19.77
CA ILE A 71 -14.99 -16.49 -20.98
C ILE A 71 -13.93 -16.59 -22.10
N GLN A 72 -12.69 -16.20 -21.80
CA GLN A 72 -11.56 -16.30 -22.73
C GLN A 72 -11.21 -17.73 -23.16
N LEU A 73 -11.55 -18.74 -22.35
CA LEU A 73 -11.36 -20.14 -22.72
C LEU A 73 -12.47 -20.68 -23.63
N ARG A 74 -13.67 -20.08 -23.62
CA ARG A 74 -14.76 -20.42 -24.52
C ARG A 74 -14.50 -19.88 -25.92
N ASP A 75 -14.02 -18.65 -26.01
CA ASP A 75 -13.57 -18.03 -27.26
C ASP A 75 -12.14 -17.50 -27.09
N ARG A 76 -11.19 -18.23 -27.68
CA ARG A 76 -9.75 -17.89 -27.62
C ARG A 76 -9.36 -16.79 -28.59
N SER A 77 -10.19 -16.50 -29.59
CA SER A 77 -10.00 -15.40 -30.54
C SER A 77 -10.52 -14.06 -30.03
N ALA A 78 -11.34 -14.07 -28.97
CA ALA A 78 -11.96 -12.87 -28.42
C ALA A 78 -10.93 -11.79 -28.06
N THR A 79 -11.20 -10.57 -28.52
CA THR A 79 -10.34 -9.42 -28.26
C THR A 79 -10.52 -8.93 -26.82
N SER A 80 -9.53 -8.21 -26.28
CA SER A 80 -9.64 -7.63 -24.94
C SER A 80 -10.80 -6.61 -24.80
N ALA A 81 -11.28 -6.05 -25.91
CA ALA A 81 -12.43 -5.14 -25.91
C ALA A 81 -13.74 -5.91 -25.78
N GLU A 82 -13.90 -7.01 -26.53
CA GLU A 82 -15.03 -7.93 -26.43
C GLU A 82 -15.11 -8.56 -25.04
N LEU A 83 -13.97 -9.07 -24.53
CA LEU A 83 -13.88 -9.62 -23.19
C LEU A 83 -14.24 -8.58 -22.11
N ALA A 84 -13.92 -7.29 -22.31
CA ALA A 84 -14.31 -6.24 -21.39
C ALA A 84 -15.81 -5.96 -21.40
N GLN A 85 -16.45 -6.00 -22.58
CA GLN A 85 -17.90 -5.85 -22.71
C GLN A 85 -18.64 -7.01 -22.03
N GLU A 86 -18.23 -8.25 -22.27
CA GLU A 86 -18.82 -9.42 -21.59
C GLU A 86 -18.59 -9.40 -20.08
N TRP A 87 -17.40 -8.99 -19.64
CA TRP A 87 -17.10 -8.90 -18.21
C TRP A 87 -17.88 -7.78 -17.51
N GLN A 88 -18.24 -6.73 -18.25
CA GLN A 88 -19.13 -5.68 -17.79
C GLN A 88 -20.56 -6.20 -17.61
N GLN A 89 -21.07 -7.07 -18.51
CA GLN A 89 -22.36 -7.74 -18.33
C GLN A 89 -22.38 -8.63 -17.06
N ALA A 90 -21.23 -9.18 -16.69
CA ALA A 90 -21.04 -9.92 -15.44
C ALA A 90 -20.85 -9.02 -14.19
N GLY A 91 -20.99 -7.70 -14.34
CA GLY A 91 -20.96 -6.73 -13.24
C GLY A 91 -19.58 -6.13 -12.91
N VAL A 92 -18.57 -6.28 -13.78
CA VAL A 92 -17.24 -5.67 -13.56
C VAL A 92 -16.92 -4.65 -14.64
N SER A 93 -16.89 -3.37 -14.27
CA SER A 93 -16.44 -2.30 -15.18
C SER A 93 -14.92 -2.13 -15.16
N ALA A 94 -14.26 -2.70 -16.16
CA ALA A 94 -12.83 -2.59 -16.37
C ALA A 94 -12.49 -2.19 -17.82
N SER A 95 -11.37 -1.50 -18.01
CA SER A 95 -10.88 -1.18 -19.35
C SER A 95 -10.25 -2.41 -20.00
N ALA A 96 -10.23 -2.46 -21.35
CA ALA A 96 -9.54 -3.51 -22.10
C ALA A 96 -8.07 -3.70 -21.66
N ARG A 97 -7.38 -2.60 -21.30
CA ARG A 97 -6.01 -2.65 -20.75
C ARG A 97 -5.93 -3.36 -19.40
N THR A 98 -6.98 -3.28 -18.59
CA THR A 98 -7.06 -3.97 -17.29
C THR A 98 -7.37 -5.45 -17.50
N VAL A 99 -8.25 -5.78 -18.44
CA VAL A 99 -8.60 -7.15 -18.84
C VAL A 99 -7.39 -7.92 -19.39
N ARG A 100 -6.50 -7.23 -20.11
CA ARG A 100 -5.29 -7.82 -20.70
C ARG A 100 -4.17 -8.11 -19.68
N ARG A 101 -4.20 -7.51 -18.49
CA ARG A 101 -3.15 -7.69 -17.46
C ARG A 101 -3.38 -8.96 -16.67
#